data_AF-A0A966K943-F1
#
_entry.id   AF-A0A966K943-F1
#
_cell.length_a   1.000
_cell.length_b   1.000
_cell.length_c   1.000
_cell.angle_alpha   90.00
_cell.angle_beta   90.00
_cell.angle_gamma   90.00
#
_symmetry.space_group_name_H-M   'P 1'
#
loop_
_entity.id
_entity.type
_entity.pdbx_description
1 polymer ?
#
loop_
_entity_poly.entity_id
_entity_poly.type
_entity_poly.pdbx_seq_one_letter_code
_entity_poly.pdbx_strand_id
1 'polypeptide(L)'
;MPTTPHANITEWLKSLETVSKWNTSKQIKALVPSHGPYSKGLEGIEQTKEYLTWLDQSFKNAALQGMDISEVLRLPVPYKFRGFAALKPEYLRNVTHLYPTYEKQIFQK
;
A
#
# COMPACT_ATOMS: atom_id res chain seq x y z
N MET A 1 3.06 9.07 -2.32
CA MET A 1 3.58 7.71 -2.06
C MET A 1 3.48 7.45 -0.58
N PRO A 2 2.70 6.46 -0.12
CA PRO A 2 2.72 6.04 1.28
C PRO A 2 4.07 5.38 1.65
N THR A 3 4.60 5.68 2.82
CA THR A 3 5.75 4.98 3.43
C THR A 3 5.24 3.95 4.44
N THR A 4 5.89 2.79 4.55
CA THR A 4 5.37 1.63 5.31
C THR A 4 6.25 1.11 6.48
N PRO A 5 7.22 1.85 7.05
CA PRO A 5 8.28 1.28 7.91
C PRO A 5 7.79 0.44 9.11
N HIS A 6 6.62 0.78 9.67
CA HIS A 6 5.97 0.05 10.77
C HIS A 6 4.51 -0.33 10.42
N ALA A 7 4.19 -0.39 9.13
CA ALA A 7 2.82 -0.57 8.69
C ALA A 7 2.34 -2.01 8.88
N ASN A 8 1.16 -2.14 9.47
CA ASN A 8 0.31 -3.31 9.27
C ASN A 8 -0.69 -2.96 8.16
N ILE A 9 -0.54 -3.57 6.98
CA ILE A 9 -1.36 -3.23 5.81
C ILE A 9 -2.86 -3.45 6.09
N THR A 10 -3.22 -4.55 6.75
CA THR A 10 -4.62 -4.87 7.07
C THR A 10 -5.25 -3.80 7.97
N GLU A 11 -4.57 -3.42 9.06
CA GLU A 11 -5.07 -2.39 9.97
C GLU A 11 -5.09 -0.99 9.34
N TRP A 12 -4.14 -0.71 8.44
CA TRP A 12 -4.14 0.53 7.69
C TRP A 12 -5.33 0.62 6.74
N LEU A 13 -5.62 -0.43 5.98
CA LEU A 13 -6.79 -0.49 5.09
C LEU A 13 -8.11 -0.28 5.86
N LYS A 14 -8.27 -0.90 7.03
CA LYS A 14 -9.43 -0.67 7.93
C LYS A 14 -9.54 0.78 8.39
N SER A 15 -8.41 1.40 8.72
CA SER A 15 -8.38 2.81 9.12
C SER A 15 -8.81 3.73 7.98
N LEU A 16 -8.34 3.48 6.75
CA LEU A 16 -8.73 4.23 5.55
C LEU A 16 -10.22 4.06 5.23
N GLU A 17 -10.78 2.87 5.44
CA GLU A 17 -12.22 2.63 5.30
C GLU A 17 -13.04 3.46 6.32
N THR A 18 -12.58 3.52 7.57
CA THR A 18 -13.24 4.29 8.63
C THR A 18 -13.27 5.79 8.29
N VAL A 19 -12.14 6.35 7.83
CA VAL A 19 -12.07 7.75 7.41
C VAL A 19 -12.96 8.00 6.18
N SER A 20 -13.00 7.06 5.23
CA SER A 20 -13.89 7.16 4.07
C SER A 20 -15.37 7.25 4.48
N LYS A 21 -15.79 6.46 5.48
CA LYS A 21 -17.16 6.51 6.03
C LYS A 21 -17.46 7.83 6.74
N TRP A 22 -16.48 8.44 7.40
CA TRP A 22 -16.66 9.76 8.03
C TRP A 22 -16.90 10.88 7.04
N ASN A 23 -16.34 10.80 5.83
CA ASN A 23 -16.62 11.79 4.80
C ASN A 23 -18.13 11.90 4.52
N THR A 24 -18.80 10.73 4.42
CA THR A 24 -20.25 10.64 4.22
C THR A 24 -21.05 11.17 5.41
N SER A 25 -20.62 10.88 6.65
CA SER A 25 -21.41 11.24 7.85
C SER A 25 -21.11 12.63 8.44
N LYS A 26 -19.90 13.16 8.24
CA LYS A 26 -19.42 14.41 8.86
C LYS A 26 -19.34 15.60 7.88
N GLN A 27 -19.72 15.42 6.61
CA GLN A 27 -19.65 16.45 5.57
C GLN A 27 -18.24 17.06 5.44
N ILE A 28 -17.22 16.20 5.37
CA ILE A 28 -15.83 16.65 5.21
C ILE A 28 -15.72 17.40 3.88
N LYS A 29 -15.20 18.63 3.93
CA LYS A 29 -15.13 19.54 2.76
C LYS A 29 -13.80 19.44 2.01
N ALA A 30 -12.75 18.97 2.68
CA ALA A 30 -11.42 18.86 2.12
C ALA A 30 -10.59 17.83 2.90
N LEU A 31 -9.72 17.14 2.18
CA LEU A 31 -8.65 16.32 2.71
C LEU A 31 -7.32 17.05 2.49
N VAL A 32 -6.59 17.29 3.58
CA VAL A 32 -5.27 17.92 3.53
C VAL A 32 -4.24 16.87 3.93
N PRO A 33 -3.45 16.34 2.98
CA PRO A 33 -2.41 15.39 3.31
C PRO A 33 -1.20 16.10 3.93
N SER A 34 -0.37 15.35 4.67
CA SER A 34 0.92 15.87 5.14
C SER A 34 1.86 16.23 3.98
N HIS A 35 1.72 15.56 2.83
CA HIS A 35 2.48 15.82 1.61
C HIS A 35 1.59 15.64 0.37
N GLY A 36 1.79 16.50 -0.62
CA GLY A 36 1.03 16.48 -1.88
C GLY A 36 -0.07 17.54 -1.94
N PRO A 37 -0.86 17.55 -3.02
CA PRO A 37 -1.90 18.54 -3.23
C PRO A 37 -3.07 18.33 -2.25
N TYR A 38 -3.72 19.43 -1.89
CA TYR A 38 -5.02 19.37 -1.21
C TYR A 38 -6.08 18.78 -2.17
N SER A 39 -7.06 18.06 -1.65
CA SER A 39 -8.20 17.58 -2.44
C SER A 39 -9.53 17.93 -1.76
N LYS A 40 -10.58 18.13 -2.56
CA LYS A 40 -11.96 18.27 -2.06
C LYS A 40 -12.66 16.92 -1.89
N GLY A 41 -12.11 15.86 -2.48
CA GLY A 41 -12.61 14.50 -2.38
C GLY A 41 -11.66 13.56 -1.66
N LEU A 42 -11.93 12.26 -1.80
CA LEU A 42 -11.20 11.17 -1.16
C LEU A 42 -10.14 10.53 -2.06
N GLU A 43 -9.74 11.21 -3.14
CA GLU A 43 -8.86 10.64 -4.16
C GLU A 43 -7.52 10.16 -3.57
N GLY A 44 -6.98 10.89 -2.60
CA GLY A 44 -5.76 10.49 -1.89
C GLY A 44 -5.94 9.22 -1.02
N ILE A 45 -7.13 9.05 -0.42
CA ILE A 45 -7.46 7.84 0.36
C ILE A 45 -7.62 6.65 -0.59
N GLU A 46 -8.36 6.80 -1.68
CA GLU A 46 -8.57 5.73 -2.66
C GLU A 46 -7.26 5.33 -3.34
N GLN A 47 -6.42 6.30 -3.71
CA GLN A 47 -5.08 6.03 -4.25
C GLN A 47 -4.23 5.22 -3.27
N THR A 48 -4.28 5.56 -1.98
CA THR A 48 -3.52 4.83 -0.95
C THR A 48 -4.08 3.42 -0.75
N LYS A 49 -5.41 3.27 -0.70
CA LYS A 49 -6.08 1.95 -0.61
C LYS A 49 -5.70 1.07 -1.80
N GLU A 50 -5.81 1.58 -3.02
CA GLU A 50 -5.45 0.84 -4.24
C GLU A 50 -4.01 0.35 -4.20
N TYR A 51 -3.07 1.21 -3.79
CA TYR A 51 -1.66 0.85 -3.69
C TYR A 51 -1.42 -0.25 -2.66
N LEU A 52 -1.98 -0.11 -1.45
CA LEU A 52 -1.81 -1.07 -0.37
C LEU A 52 -2.46 -2.42 -0.68
N THR A 53 -3.65 -2.43 -1.29
CA THR A 53 -4.32 -3.64 -1.73
C THR A 53 -3.52 -4.36 -2.81
N TRP A 54 -3.03 -3.64 -3.82
CA TRP A 54 -2.16 -4.24 -4.84
C TRP A 54 -0.88 -4.81 -4.24
N LEU A 55 -0.23 -4.09 -3.32
CA LEU A 55 1.00 -4.51 -2.68
C LEU A 55 0.81 -5.81 -1.89
N ASP A 56 -0.24 -5.85 -1.05
CA ASP A 56 -0.59 -7.03 -0.25
C ASP A 56 -0.91 -8.25 -1.12
N GLN A 57 -1.71 -8.06 -2.18
CA GLN A 57 -2.03 -9.14 -3.13
C GLN A 57 -0.78 -9.63 -3.87
N SER A 58 0.09 -8.72 -4.31
CA SER A 58 1.32 -9.06 -5.01
C SER A 58 2.26 -9.88 -4.12
N PHE A 59 2.40 -9.51 -2.85
CA PHE A 59 3.23 -10.24 -1.90
C PHE A 59 2.64 -11.59 -1.51
N LYS A 60 1.33 -11.69 -1.30
CA LYS A 60 0.65 -12.97 -1.08
C LYS A 60 0.86 -13.91 -2.27
N ASN A 61 0.66 -13.42 -3.49
CA ASN A 61 0.81 -14.23 -4.70
C ASN A 61 2.25 -14.67 -4.94
N ALA A 62 3.23 -13.78 -4.69
CA ALA A 62 4.64 -14.11 -4.79
C ALA A 62 5.06 -15.18 -3.77
N ALA A 63 4.61 -15.04 -2.51
CA ALA A 63 4.90 -16.02 -1.46
C ALA A 63 4.26 -17.38 -1.77
N LEU A 64 3.02 -17.40 -2.29
CA LEU A 64 2.35 -18.62 -2.76
C LEU A 64 3.09 -19.32 -3.91
N GLN A 65 3.83 -18.55 -4.73
CA GLN A 65 4.66 -19.07 -5.82
C GLN A 65 6.08 -19.45 -5.35
N GLY A 66 6.41 -19.26 -4.07
CA GLY A 66 7.73 -19.55 -3.52
C GLY A 66 8.82 -18.60 -4.02
N MET A 67 8.47 -17.39 -4.46
CA MET A 67 9.43 -16.41 -4.96
C MET A 67 10.34 -15.89 -3.85
N ASP A 68 11.63 -15.74 -4.14
CA ASP A 68 12.57 -15.08 -3.24
C ASP A 68 12.47 -13.54 -3.31
N ILE A 69 13.08 -12.86 -2.33
CA ILE A 69 13.08 -11.40 -2.25
C ILE A 69 13.63 -10.69 -3.50
N SER A 70 14.65 -11.27 -4.15
CA SER A 70 15.27 -10.72 -5.36
C SER A 70 14.34 -10.81 -6.57
N GLU A 71 13.52 -11.85 -6.63
CA GLU A 71 12.50 -12.02 -7.65
C GLU A 71 11.34 -11.05 -7.44
N VAL A 72 10.89 -10.88 -6.19
CA VAL A 72 9.85 -9.89 -5.85
C VAL A 72 10.29 -8.48 -6.20
N LEU A 73 11.55 -8.11 -5.96
CA LEU A 73 12.09 -6.80 -6.34
C LEU A 73 12.01 -6.50 -7.83
N ARG A 74 11.95 -7.53 -8.69
CA ARG A 74 11.86 -7.40 -10.15
C ARG A 74 10.42 -7.41 -10.68
N LEU A 75 9.42 -7.63 -9.82
CA LEU A 75 8.03 -7.64 -10.25
C LEU A 75 7.62 -6.29 -10.86
N PRO A 76 6.84 -6.32 -11.96
CA PRO A 76 6.40 -5.08 -12.60
C PRO A 76 5.40 -4.35 -11.70
N VAL A 77 5.72 -3.10 -11.35
CA VAL A 77 4.75 -2.21 -10.70
C VAL A 77 3.72 -1.73 -11.74
N PRO A 78 2.41 -1.81 -11.45
CA PRO A 78 1.35 -1.32 -12.32
C PRO A 78 1.57 0.12 -12.78
N TYR A 79 1.23 0.39 -14.04
CA TYR A 79 1.44 1.71 -14.67
C TYR A 79 0.84 2.86 -13.86
N LYS A 80 -0.35 2.65 -13.27
CA LYS A 80 -1.05 3.65 -12.43
C LYS A 80 -0.23 4.19 -11.26
N PHE A 81 0.75 3.44 -10.74
CA PHE A 81 1.58 3.88 -9.61
C PHE A 81 2.91 4.50 -10.04
N ARG A 82 3.28 4.43 -11.33
CA ARG A 82 4.58 4.93 -11.83
C ARG A 82 4.76 6.44 -11.66
N GLY A 83 3.67 7.19 -11.52
CA GLY A 83 3.69 8.63 -11.22
C GLY A 83 4.07 8.98 -9.78
N PHE A 84 4.23 8.00 -8.88
CA PHE A 84 4.65 8.28 -7.51
C PHE A 84 6.13 8.67 -7.45
N ALA A 85 6.40 9.90 -6.99
CA ALA A 85 7.74 10.49 -6.95
C ALA A 85 8.78 9.60 -6.26
N ALA A 86 8.39 8.91 -5.18
CA ALA A 86 9.26 8.03 -4.41
C ALA A 86 9.04 6.54 -4.70
N LEU A 87 8.42 6.16 -5.83
CA LEU A 87 8.01 4.77 -6.08
C LEU A 87 9.17 3.77 -5.94
N LYS A 88 10.27 3.99 -6.67
CA LYS A 88 11.41 3.05 -6.68
C LYS A 88 12.00 2.82 -5.28
N PRO A 89 12.43 3.86 -4.54
CA PRO A 89 13.03 3.65 -3.23
C PRO A 89 12.02 3.13 -2.20
N GLU A 90 10.73 3.48 -2.30
CA GLU A 90 9.71 2.95 -1.38
C GLU A 90 9.30 1.52 -1.72
N TYR A 91 9.25 1.13 -2.99
CA TYR A 91 8.97 -0.27 -3.36
C TYR A 91 10.09 -1.20 -2.87
N LEU A 92 11.35 -0.81 -3.05
CA LEU A 92 12.50 -1.51 -2.48
C LEU A 92 12.33 -1.69 -0.96
N ARG A 93 12.03 -0.60 -0.24
CA ARG A 93 11.79 -0.67 1.21
C ARG A 93 10.64 -1.62 1.52
N ASN A 94 9.48 -1.48 0.89
CA ASN A 94 8.30 -2.33 1.08
C ASN A 94 8.66 -3.81 0.97
N VAL A 95 9.36 -4.21 -0.09
CA VAL A 95 9.80 -5.59 -0.27
C VAL A 95 10.72 -6.03 0.88
N THR A 96 11.71 -5.22 1.24
CA THR A 96 12.72 -5.61 2.26
C THR A 96 12.17 -5.84 3.67
N HIS A 97 11.15 -5.09 4.11
CA HIS A 97 10.64 -5.24 5.49
C HIS A 97 9.28 -5.94 5.59
N LEU A 98 8.44 -5.91 4.54
CA LEU A 98 7.12 -6.55 4.59
C LEU A 98 7.15 -7.98 4.07
N TYR A 99 7.79 -8.22 2.91
CA TYR A 99 7.75 -9.52 2.22
C TYR A 99 8.18 -10.72 3.08
N PRO A 100 9.23 -10.63 3.94
CA PRO A 100 9.63 -11.75 4.79
C PRO A 100 8.51 -12.27 5.71
N THR A 101 7.52 -11.44 6.06
CA THR A 101 6.36 -11.88 6.84
C THR A 101 5.41 -12.74 6.02
N TYR A 102 5.26 -12.42 4.72
CA TYR A 102 4.42 -13.20 3.80
C TYR A 102 5.03 -14.57 3.51
N GLU A 103 6.35 -14.64 3.29
CA GLU A 103 7.06 -15.91 3.13
C GLU A 103 6.86 -16.82 4.35
N LYS A 104 7.08 -16.29 5.56
CA LYS A 104 6.90 -17.04 6.81
C LYS A 104 5.48 -17.61 6.96
N GLN A 105 4.45 -16.87 6.55
CA GLN A 105 3.06 -17.34 6.63
C GLN A 105 2.76 -18.55 5.72
N ILE A 106 3.52 -18.73 4.63
CA ILE A 106 3.39 -19.90 3.75
C ILE A 106 4.13 -21.10 4.33
N PHE A 107 5.35 -20.91 4.85
CA PHE A 107 6.16 -22.01 5.40
C PHE A 107 5.75 -22.49 6.80
N GLN A 108 4.93 -21.73 7.52
CA GLN A 108 4.42 -22.09 8.85
C GLN A 108 3.05 -22.80 8.81
N LYS A 109 2.55 -23.14 7.62
CA LYS A 109 1.35 -23.98 7.42
C LYS A 109 1.73 -25.42 7.15
#